data_AF-I3EAS2-F1
#
_entry.id   AF-I3EAS2-F1
#
_cell.length_a   1.000
_cell.length_b   1.000
_cell.length_c   1.000
_cell.angle_alpha   90.00
_cell.angle_beta   90.00
_cell.angle_gamma   90.00
#
_symmetry.space_group_name_H-M   'P 1'
#
loop_
_entity.id
_entity.type
_entity.pdbx_description
1 polymer ?
#
loop_
_entity_poly.entity_id
_entity_poly.type
_entity_poly.pdbx_seq_one_letter_code
_entity_poly.pdbx_strand_id
1 'polypeptide(L)' 'MDFQIDMIEDKVEFFEASDLKTLEKKINEQIEVNKAILLSVHSVSHQMQFDENGRPYYSAVVHFKAKK' A
#
# COMPACT_ATOMS: atom_id res chain seq x y z
N MET A 1 -32.91 -12.31 8.64
CA MET A 1 -31.48 -12.38 8.99
C MET A 1 -30.85 -11.22 8.24
N ASP A 2 -30.63 -10.10 8.92
CA ASP A 2 -30.04 -8.92 8.30
C ASP A 2 -28.51 -9.08 8.33
N PHE A 3 -27.92 -9.33 7.16
CA PHE A 3 -26.47 -9.33 6.99
C PHE A 3 -26.01 -7.87 6.96
N GLN A 4 -25.61 -7.34 8.12
CA GLN A 4 -24.80 -6.11 8.16
C GLN A 4 -23.37 -6.49 7.78
N ILE A 5 -22.96 -6.11 6.57
CA ILE A 5 -21.56 -6.17 6.15
C ILE A 5 -20.94 -4.84 6.55
N ASP A 6 -20.10 -4.85 7.59
CA ASP A 6 -19.28 -3.70 7.96
C ASP A 6 -18.08 -3.66 7.02
N MET A 7 -18.17 -2.86 5.95
CA MET A 7 -17.11 -2.76 4.94
C MET A 7 -15.97 -1.87 5.45
N ILE A 8 -14.74 -2.30 5.18
CA ILE A 8 -13.56 -1.45 5.38
C ILE A 8 -13.62 -0.32 4.36
N GLU A 9 -13.66 0.92 4.85
CA GLU A 9 -13.73 2.11 3.99
C GLU A 9 -12.33 2.67 3.67
N ASP A 10 -11.42 2.62 4.65
CA ASP A 10 -10.10 3.21 4.56
C ASP A 10 -9.06 2.25 5.16
N LYS A 11 -7.92 2.09 4.47
CA LYS A 11 -6.79 1.29 4.92
C LYS A 11 -5.49 1.96 4.50
N VAL A 12 -4.54 2.11 5.42
CA VAL A 12 -3.21 2.65 5.13
C VAL A 12 -2.19 1.55 5.32
N GLU A 13 -1.31 1.38 4.34
CA GLU A 13 -0.23 0.39 4.39
C GLU A 13 1.12 1.04 4.09
N PHE A 14 2.14 0.60 4.83
CA PHE A 14 3.52 1.05 4.66
C PHE A 14 4.32 -0.04 3.97
N PHE A 15 5.08 0.37 2.95
CA PHE A 15 5.95 -0.51 2.19
C PHE A 15 7.36 0.02 2.21
N GLU A 16 8.32 -0.89 2.18
CA GLU A 16 9.73 -0.56 2.12
C GLU A 16 10.53 -1.60 1.33
N ALA A 17 11.59 -1.15 0.68
CA ALA A 17 12.54 -2.01 -0.01
C ALA A 17 13.88 -1.31 -0.26
N SER A 18 14.93 -2.12 -0.51
CA SER A 18 16.25 -1.65 -0.92
C SER A 18 16.30 -1.12 -2.37
N ASP A 19 15.29 -1.40 -3.17
CA ASP A 19 15.19 -0.97 -4.56
C ASP A 19 13.74 -0.73 -4.99
N LEU A 20 13.55 0.17 -5.95
CA LEU A 20 12.23 0.57 -6.44
C LEU A 20 11.44 -0.59 -7.06
N LYS A 21 12.11 -1.53 -7.73
CA LYS A 21 11.45 -2.66 -8.40
C LYS A 21 10.80 -3.59 -7.37
N THR A 22 11.50 -3.85 -6.27
CA THR A 22 10.97 -4.63 -5.16
C THR A 22 9.85 -3.89 -4.45
N LEU A 23 9.98 -2.57 -4.24
CA LEU A 23 8.92 -1.75 -3.64
C LEU A 23 7.63 -1.79 -4.48
N GLU A 24 7.76 -1.56 -5.79
CA GLU A 24 6.66 -1.60 -6.75
C GLU A 24 5.97 -2.97 -6.76
N LYS A 25 6.76 -4.05 -6.78
CA LYS A 25 6.22 -5.42 -6.73
C LYS A 25 5.37 -5.64 -5.48
N LYS A 26 5.86 -5.27 -4.29
CA LYS A 26 5.12 -5.41 -3.03
C LYS A 26 3.80 -4.63 -3.04
N ILE A 27 3.83 -3.40 -3.55
CA ILE A 27 2.62 -2.55 -3.65
C ILE A 27 1.61 -3.20 -4.61
N ASN A 28 2.06 -3.68 -5.77
CA ASN A 28 1.18 -4.33 -6.76
C ASN A 28 0.55 -5.62 -6.25
N GLU A 29 1.32 -6.46 -5.55
CA GLU A 29 0.77 -7.67 -4.91
C GLU A 29 -0.33 -7.31 -3.90
N GLN A 30 -0.11 -6.27 -3.10
CA GLN A 30 -1.08 -5.84 -2.10
C GLN A 30 -2.31 -5.15 -2.71
N ILE A 31 -2.16 -4.51 -3.87
CA ILE A 31 -3.29 -4.00 -4.67
C ILE A 31 -4.24 -5.14 -5.06
N GLU A 32 -3.72 -6.27 -5.53
CA GLU A 32 -4.56 -7.42 -5.89
C GLU A 32 -5.31 -8.01 -4.68
N VAL A 33 -4.64 -8.08 -3.52
CA VAL A 33 -5.28 -8.51 -2.27
C VAL A 33 -6.39 -7.54 -1.85
N ASN A 34 -6.14 -6.23 -1.90
CA ASN A 34 -7.11 -5.22 -1.48
C ASN A 34 -8.31 -5.11 -2.44
N LYS A 35 -8.16 -5.44 -3.73
CA LYS A 35 -9.29 -5.57 -4.67
C LYS A 35 -10.30 -6.63 -4.21
N ALA A 36 -9.84 -7.73 -3.62
CA ALA A 36 -10.72 -8.80 -3.14
C ALA A 36 -11.65 -8.34 -1.99
N ILE A 37 -11.27 -7.27 -1.29
CA ILE A 37 -12.08 -6.62 -0.24
C ILE A 37 -12.62 -5.25 -0.68
N LEU A 38 -12.79 -5.05 -2.00
CA LEU A 38 -13.42 -3.86 -2.61
C LEU A 38 -12.70 -2.53 -2.35
N LEU A 39 -11.44 -2.57 -1.94
CA LEU A 39 -10.59 -1.40 -1.80
C LEU A 39 -9.82 -1.12 -3.11
N SER A 40 -9.47 0.14 -3.32
CA SER A 40 -8.67 0.62 -4.45
C SER A 40 -7.66 1.67 -3.99
N VAL A 41 -6.60 1.90 -4.75
CA VAL A 41 -5.60 2.92 -4.41
C VAL A 41 -6.24 4.31 -4.49
N HIS A 42 -6.24 5.02 -3.38
CA HIS A 42 -6.66 6.41 -3.30
C HIS A 42 -5.47 7.37 -3.47
N SER A 43 -4.36 7.09 -2.77
CA SER A 43 -3.14 7.87 -2.89
C SER A 43 -1.89 7.04 -2.58
N VAL A 44 -0.75 7.48 -3.10
CA VAL A 44 0.57 6.91 -2.80
C VAL A 44 1.56 8.04 -2.55
N SER A 45 2.24 7.99 -1.42
CA SER A 45 3.34 8.91 -1.07
C SER A 45 4.64 8.15 -0.97
N HIS A 46 5.69 8.62 -1.64
CA HIS A 46 7.00 7.97 -1.65
C HIS A 46 8.03 8.81 -0.91
N GLN A 47 8.96 8.13 -0.23
CA GLN A 47 10.13 8.72 0.39
C GLN A 47 11.35 7.84 0.11
N MET A 48 12.51 8.49 -0.03
CA MET A 48 13.80 7.81 -0.13
C MET A 48 14.71 8.38 0.95
N GLN A 49 15.41 7.49 1.65
CA GLN A 49 16.40 7.81 2.67
C GLN A 49 17.66 6.99 2.42
N PHE A 50 18.81 7.50 2.84
CA PHE A 50 20.05 6.72 2.84
C PHE A 50 20.23 6.05 4.20
N ASP A 51 20.67 4.79 4.21
CA ASP A 51 21.09 4.12 5.43
C ASP A 51 22.46 4.65 5.92
N GLU A 52 22.92 4.16 7.07
CA GLU A 52 24.21 4.53 7.66
C GLU A 52 25.42 4.22 6.74
N ASN A 53 25.25 3.32 5.77
CA ASN A 53 26.27 2.92 4.80
C ASN A 53 26.13 3.67 3.46
N GLY A 54 25.23 4.65 3.37
CA GLY A 54 24.97 5.41 2.15
C GLY A 54 24.18 4.65 1.08
N ARG A 55 23.53 3.53 1.42
CA ARG A 55 22.67 2.78 0.50
C ARG A 55 21.27 3.39 0.48
N PRO A 56 20.66 3.56 -0.70
CA PRO A 56 19.30 4.07 -0.79
C PRO A 56 18.30 3.04 -0.24
N TYR A 57 17.33 3.55 0.50
CA TYR A 57 16.21 2.81 1.06
C TYR A 57 14.93 3.53 0.67
N TYR A 58 14.00 2.80 0.06
CA TYR A 58 12.77 3.35 -0.49
C TYR A 58 11.60 2.93 0.38
N SER A 59 10.73 3.88 0.69
CA SER A 59 9.49 3.63 1.43
C SER A 59 8.30 4.30 0.73
N ALA A 60 7.13 3.69 0.87
CA ALA A 60 5.89 4.25 0.38
C ALA A 60 4.77 4.07 1.40
N VAL A 61 3.89 5.05 1.48
CA VAL A 61 2.60 4.96 2.18
C VAL A 61 1.51 4.88 1.12
N VAL A 62 0.73 3.81 1.13
CA VAL A 62 -0.39 3.63 0.22
C VAL A 62 -1.68 3.73 1.02
N HIS A 63 -2.53 4.68 0.64
CA HIS A 63 -3.89 4.78 1.15
C HIS A 63 -4.82 4.06 0.19
N PHE A 64 -5.40 2.97 0.67
CA PHE A 64 -6.47 2.24 0.02
C PHE A 64 -7.83 2.72 0.54
N LYS A 65 -8.79 2.87 -0.37
CA LYS A 65 -10.13 3.34 -0.07
C LYS A 65 -11.18 2.52 -0.82
N ALA A 66 -12.34 2.31 -0.21
CA ALA A 66 -13.48 1.71 -0.85
C ALA A 66 -13.81 2.45 -2.15
N LYS A 67 -14.12 1.69 -3.21
CA LYS A 67 -14.58 2.27 -4.46
C LYS A 67 -15.94 2.94 -4.22
N LYS A 68 -16.00 4.25 -4.42
CA LYS A 68 -17.27 4.98 -4.52
C LYS A 68 -17.92 4.76 -5.87
#